data_AF-A0A1I8J137-F1
#
_entry.id   AF-A0A1I8J137-F1
#
_cell.length_a   1.000
_cell.length_b   1.000
_cell.length_c   1.000
_cell.angle_alpha   90.00
_cell.angle_beta   90.00
_cell.angle_gamma   90.00
#
_symmetry.space_group_name_H-M   'P 1'
#
loop_
_entity.id
_entity.type
_entity.pdbx_description
1 polymer ?
#
loop_
_entity_poly.entity_id
_entity_poly.type
_entity_poly.pdbx_seq_one_letter_code
_entity_poly.pdbx_strand_id
1 'polypeptide(L)'
;MGCYNDKVVRDLPFLAKIGLVTLNNCRQACWRYGFKYFGVQNSNLCYCGDTYNKYGKVDDVRCQKRCLGNKAQICGDLWLNNIYETGIGGNDESDYTRETESEKSEEQTVPDEESTIIDGNTDNEPSIDKDTDSGADT
;
A
#
# COMPACT_ATOMS: atom_id res chain seq x y z
N MET A 1 17.77 0.74 -6.07
CA MET A 1 18.93 1.14 -6.89
C MET A 1 19.82 2.06 -6.05
N GLY A 2 21.03 2.36 -6.51
CA GLY A 2 22.08 3.02 -5.70
C GLY A 2 21.93 4.53 -5.53
N CYS A 3 23.07 5.18 -5.24
CA CYS A 3 23.20 6.61 -4.97
C CYS A 3 23.57 7.42 -6.23
N TYR A 4 22.86 8.52 -6.50
CA TYR A 4 23.02 9.35 -7.70
C TYR A 4 23.11 10.83 -7.38
N ASN A 5 23.89 11.57 -8.17
CA ASN A 5 23.96 13.03 -8.05
C ASN A 5 22.65 13.71 -8.45
N ASP A 6 22.32 14.78 -7.75
CA ASP A 6 21.23 15.69 -8.07
C ASP A 6 21.72 17.13 -8.15
N LYS A 7 20.99 17.99 -8.86
CA LYS A 7 21.32 19.40 -9.06
C LYS A 7 20.06 20.26 -9.06
N VAL A 8 20.24 21.55 -9.35
CA VAL A 8 19.15 22.54 -9.44
C VAL A 8 18.10 22.11 -10.47
N VAL A 9 18.55 21.71 -11.66
CA VAL A 9 17.71 20.93 -12.57
C VAL A 9 17.75 19.50 -12.04
N ARG A 10 16.61 18.99 -11.59
CA ARG A 10 16.55 17.74 -10.84
C ARG A 10 16.88 16.53 -11.69
N ASP A 11 17.47 15.50 -11.07
CA ASP A 11 17.61 14.18 -11.68
C ASP A 11 16.24 13.51 -11.84
N LEU A 12 15.39 13.61 -10.80
CA LEU A 12 13.97 13.24 -10.83
C LEU A 12 13.10 14.50 -10.73
N PRO A 13 12.32 14.86 -11.76
CA PRO A 13 11.75 16.19 -11.91
C PRO A 13 10.55 16.50 -10.99
N PHE A 14 9.83 15.49 -10.52
CA PHE A 14 8.58 15.69 -9.78
C PHE A 14 8.78 15.51 -8.27
N LEU A 15 8.46 16.53 -7.46
CA LEU A 15 8.48 16.40 -6.00
C LEU A 15 7.11 15.92 -5.50
N ALA A 16 7.04 14.69 -4.98
CA ALA A 16 5.85 14.19 -4.31
C ALA A 16 5.75 14.75 -2.89
N LYS A 17 4.72 15.56 -2.64
CA LYS A 17 4.44 16.13 -1.31
C LYS A 17 3.80 15.06 -0.43
N ILE A 18 4.62 14.44 0.40
CA ILE A 18 4.20 13.46 1.42
C ILE A 18 4.68 13.92 2.79
N GLY A 19 4.14 13.33 3.86
CA GLY A 19 4.53 13.62 5.24
C GLY A 19 5.93 13.08 5.57
N LEU A 20 6.05 12.40 6.72
CA LEU A 20 7.32 11.79 7.10
C LEU A 20 7.73 10.70 6.09
N VAL A 21 8.78 10.97 5.30
CA VAL A 21 9.21 10.08 4.21
C VAL A 21 9.69 8.74 4.75
N THR A 22 9.22 7.68 4.11
CA THR A 22 9.73 6.30 4.15
C THR A 22 9.93 5.84 2.71
N LEU A 23 10.64 4.73 2.51
CA LEU A 23 10.74 4.15 1.16
C LEU A 23 9.36 3.76 0.61
N ASN A 24 8.50 3.19 1.46
CA ASN A 24 7.18 2.69 1.05
C ASN A 24 6.22 3.81 0.64
N ASN A 25 6.08 4.87 1.46
CA ASN A 25 5.17 5.96 1.09
C ASN A 25 5.67 6.78 -0.10
N CYS A 26 6.99 6.91 -0.28
CA CYS A 26 7.55 7.56 -1.46
C CYS A 26 7.30 6.72 -2.72
N ARG A 27 7.54 5.40 -2.65
CA ARG A 27 7.18 4.45 -3.71
C ARG A 27 5.71 4.59 -4.11
N GLN A 28 4.80 4.49 -3.14
CA GLN A 28 3.36 4.54 -3.39
C GLN A 28 2.93 5.87 -4.01
N ALA A 29 3.48 6.99 -3.55
CA ALA A 29 3.18 8.29 -4.12
C ALA A 29 3.61 8.36 -5.59
N CYS A 30 4.87 8.01 -5.90
CA CYS A 30 5.36 8.05 -7.27
C CYS A 30 4.66 7.05 -8.19
N TRP A 31 4.28 5.88 -7.67
CA TRP A 31 3.46 4.90 -8.37
C TRP A 31 2.07 5.48 -8.73
N ARG A 32 1.39 6.12 -7.77
CA ARG A 32 0.09 6.80 -8.02
C ARG A 32 0.19 7.93 -9.03
N TYR A 33 1.34 8.59 -9.12
CA TYR A 33 1.61 9.61 -10.13
C TYR A 33 2.03 9.05 -11.49
N GLY A 34 2.14 7.73 -11.65
CA GLY A 34 2.47 7.09 -12.92
C GLY A 34 3.97 7.07 -13.27
N PHE A 35 4.86 7.42 -12.33
CA PHE A 35 6.29 7.44 -12.59
C PHE A 35 6.96 6.08 -12.36
N LYS A 36 7.91 5.71 -13.23
CA LYS A 36 8.65 4.43 -13.12
C LYS A 36 9.64 4.35 -11.97
N TYR A 37 10.17 5.49 -11.54
CA TYR A 37 11.18 5.56 -10.49
C TYR A 37 10.79 6.55 -9.41
N PHE A 38 11.26 6.26 -8.20
CA PHE A 38 11.25 7.19 -7.09
C PHE A 38 12.66 7.34 -6.51
N GLY A 39 12.94 8.50 -5.96
CA GLY A 39 14.17 8.81 -5.28
C GLY A 39 13.91 9.50 -3.96
N VAL A 40 14.63 9.10 -2.94
CA VAL A 40 14.58 9.73 -1.61
C VAL A 40 15.84 10.54 -1.38
N GLN A 41 15.66 11.79 -0.92
CA GLN A 41 16.74 12.75 -0.74
C GLN A 41 16.65 13.44 0.62
N ASN A 42 17.81 13.73 1.20
CA ASN A 42 17.96 14.54 2.40
C ASN A 42 17.02 14.16 3.56
N SER A 43 16.83 12.85 3.80
CA SER A 43 15.96 12.29 4.84
C SER A 43 14.44 12.47 4.65
N ASN A 44 13.98 13.48 3.93
CA ASN A 44 12.58 13.93 3.95
C ASN A 44 11.99 14.37 2.61
N LEU A 45 12.72 14.21 1.51
CA LEU A 45 12.21 14.53 0.18
C LEU A 45 11.96 13.26 -0.62
N CYS A 46 10.87 13.27 -1.37
CA CYS A 46 10.48 12.21 -2.28
C CYS A 46 10.35 12.78 -3.69
N TYR A 47 11.19 12.32 -4.61
CA TYR A 47 11.17 12.72 -6.01
C TYR A 47 10.72 11.54 -6.88
N CYS A 48 10.04 11.85 -7.98
CA CYS A 48 9.53 10.89 -8.95
C CYS A 48 9.99 11.27 -10.36
N GLY A 49 10.11 10.27 -11.23
CA GLY A 49 10.48 10.48 -12.62
C GLY A 49 10.51 9.18 -13.42
N ASP A 50 10.55 9.31 -14.74
CA ASP A 50 10.64 8.17 -15.67
C ASP A 50 12.06 7.84 -16.12
N THR A 51 13.01 8.72 -15.80
CA THR A 51 14.44 8.55 -16.08
C THR A 51 15.24 9.06 -14.88
N TYR A 52 16.49 8.60 -14.76
CA TYR A 52 17.42 8.99 -13.71
C TYR A 52 18.86 8.92 -14.24
N ASN A 53 19.86 9.22 -13.39
CA ASN A 53 21.29 9.15 -13.71
C ASN A 53 21.76 10.24 -14.70
N LYS A 54 21.07 11.38 -14.75
CA LYS A 54 21.47 12.54 -15.55
C LYS A 54 22.84 13.11 -15.14
N TYR A 55 23.20 12.94 -13.86
CA TYR A 55 24.42 13.50 -13.28
C TYR A 55 25.42 12.45 -12.77
N GLY A 56 25.20 11.17 -13.11
CA GLY A 56 26.10 10.09 -12.76
C GLY A 56 25.83 9.46 -11.38
N LYS A 57 26.09 8.15 -11.31
CA LYS A 57 26.11 7.36 -10.09
C LYS A 57 27.32 7.72 -9.23
N VAL A 58 27.15 7.67 -7.91
CA VAL A 58 28.24 7.77 -6.93
C VAL A 58 28.24 6.54 -6.02
N ASP A 59 29.25 6.44 -5.16
CA ASP A 59 29.30 5.37 -4.14
C ASP A 59 28.10 5.47 -3.19
N ASP A 60 27.48 4.32 -2.90
CA ASP A 60 26.31 4.21 -2.03
C ASP A 60 26.61 4.69 -0.60
N VAL A 61 27.89 4.65 -0.16
CA VAL A 61 28.32 5.22 1.14
C VAL A 61 28.13 6.73 1.24
N ARG A 62 27.84 7.43 0.12
CA ARG A 62 27.53 8.86 0.13
C ARG A 62 26.06 9.16 0.40
N CYS A 63 25.16 8.19 0.24
CA CYS A 63 23.74 8.34 0.52
C CYS A 63 23.40 7.65 1.85
N GLN A 64 23.72 8.26 2.99
CA GLN A 64 23.60 7.58 4.30
C GLN A 64 22.65 8.27 5.29
N LYS A 65 21.93 9.32 4.88
CA LYS A 65 20.94 9.95 5.77
C LYS A 65 19.77 9.01 6.03
N ARG A 66 19.36 8.91 7.29
CA ARG A 66 18.20 8.10 7.69
C ARG A 66 16.89 8.82 7.37
N CYS A 67 15.91 8.09 6.85
CA CYS A 67 14.59 8.65 6.59
C CYS A 67 13.96 9.24 7.86
N LEU A 68 13.16 10.31 7.72
CA LEU A 68 12.46 10.88 8.88
C LEU A 68 11.32 9.99 9.37
N GLY A 69 10.59 9.32 8.47
CA GLY A 69 9.47 8.44 8.82
C GLY A 69 9.88 7.03 9.26
N ASN A 70 11.11 6.60 8.96
CA ASN A 70 11.64 5.33 9.45
C ASN A 70 13.17 5.38 9.53
N LYS A 71 13.71 5.43 10.75
CA LYS A 71 15.17 5.56 10.97
C LYS A 71 15.97 4.32 10.59
N ALA A 72 15.34 3.17 10.38
CA ALA A 72 16.00 1.98 9.87
C ALA A 72 16.28 2.05 8.35
N GLN A 73 15.63 2.98 7.64
CA GLN A 73 15.76 3.15 6.20
C GLN A 73 16.70 4.31 5.85
N ILE A 74 17.33 4.21 4.68
CA ILE A 74 18.27 5.21 4.16
C ILE A 74 17.60 6.02 3.05
N CYS A 75 17.63 7.35 3.18
CA CYS A 75 16.94 8.32 2.34
C CYS A 75 17.89 9.38 1.75
N GLY A 76 18.90 8.92 1.01
CA GLY A 76 19.80 9.77 0.24
C GLY A 76 20.80 10.56 1.08
N ASP A 77 21.21 11.70 0.56
CA ASP A 77 21.92 12.76 1.27
C ASP A 77 21.55 14.13 0.66
N LEU A 78 22.20 15.21 1.07
CA LEU A 78 22.06 16.52 0.45
C LEU A 78 22.52 16.44 -1.01
N TRP A 79 21.62 16.73 -1.95
CA TRP A 79 21.84 16.61 -3.40
C TRP A 79 22.21 15.22 -3.90
N LEU A 80 21.91 14.17 -3.13
CA LEU A 80 22.14 12.78 -3.53
C LEU A 80 20.87 11.96 -3.34
N ASN A 81 20.43 11.27 -4.40
CA ASN A 81 19.24 10.42 -4.40
C ASN A 81 19.63 8.96 -4.22
N ASN A 82 19.02 8.26 -3.26
CA ASN A 82 18.85 6.81 -3.41
C ASN A 82 17.64 6.57 -4.30
N ILE A 83 17.85 5.91 -5.43
CA ILE A 83 16.80 5.70 -6.45
C ILE A 83 16.28 4.27 -6.39
N TYR A 84 15.00 4.07 -6.68
CA TYR A 84 14.34 2.77 -6.66
C TYR A 84 13.23 2.75 -7.73
N GLU A 85 12.78 1.55 -8.09
CA GLU A 85 11.65 1.36 -9.00
C GLU A 85 10.32 1.44 -8.25
N THR A 86 9.31 2.01 -8.90
CA THR A 86 7.94 1.99 -8.38
C THR A 86 7.24 0.67 -8.65
N GLY A 87 7.69 -0.09 -9.65
CA GLY A 87 7.05 -1.30 -10.16
C GLY A 87 6.23 -1.05 -11.43
N ILE A 88 6.08 0.19 -11.89
CA ILE A 88 5.38 0.47 -13.15
C ILE A 88 6.21 -0.05 -14.33
N GLY A 89 5.62 -0.96 -15.11
CA GLY A 89 6.21 -1.47 -16.35
C GLY A 89 6.99 -2.78 -16.21
N GLY A 90 6.93 -3.44 -15.06
CA GLY A 90 7.31 -4.84 -14.90
C GLY A 90 6.10 -5.75 -15.10
N ASN A 91 5.67 -5.96 -16.35
CA ASN A 91 4.74 -7.03 -16.75
C ASN A 91 3.52 -7.28 -15.83
N ASP A 92 2.81 -6.25 -15.41
CA ASP A 92 1.49 -6.37 -14.76
C ASP A 92 0.37 -6.55 -15.81
N GLU A 93 0.59 -7.43 -16.80
CA GLU A 93 -0.49 -7.94 -17.68
C GLU A 93 -0.92 -9.36 -17.24
N SER A 94 -0.27 -9.96 -16.24
CA SER A 94 -0.59 -11.32 -15.79
C SER A 94 -1.20 -11.43 -14.38
N ASP A 95 -1.42 -10.32 -13.65
CA ASP A 95 -1.87 -10.38 -12.25
C ASP A 95 -3.13 -9.54 -11.92
N TYR A 96 -3.76 -8.91 -12.91
CA TYR A 96 -5.04 -8.20 -12.71
C TYR A 96 -6.28 -9.12 -12.81
N THR A 97 -6.14 -10.35 -13.31
CA THR A 97 -7.29 -11.24 -13.59
C THR A 97 -7.52 -12.34 -12.55
N ARG A 98 -6.84 -12.34 -11.40
CA ARG A 98 -6.93 -13.46 -10.43
C ARG A 98 -7.71 -13.19 -9.15
N GLU A 99 -8.69 -12.29 -9.16
CA GLU A 99 -9.60 -12.09 -8.01
C GLU A 99 -11.10 -12.22 -8.33
N THR A 100 -11.51 -12.69 -9.52
CA THR A 100 -12.96 -12.70 -9.86
C THR A 100 -13.56 -14.02 -10.40
N GLU A 101 -12.92 -15.19 -10.25
CA GLU A 101 -13.45 -16.44 -10.86
C GLU A 101 -13.66 -17.65 -9.93
N SER A 102 -13.75 -17.48 -8.60
CA SER A 102 -14.02 -18.63 -7.70
C SER A 102 -15.49 -18.91 -7.37
N GLU A 103 -16.46 -18.15 -7.88
CA GLU A 103 -17.87 -18.39 -7.56
C GLU A 103 -18.77 -18.36 -8.81
N LYS A 104 -18.64 -19.34 -9.71
CA LYS A 104 -19.85 -19.84 -10.39
C LYS A 104 -19.69 -21.23 -11.00
N SER A 105 -20.76 -22.00 -10.80
CA SER A 105 -21.23 -23.20 -11.49
C SER A 105 -20.46 -24.51 -11.26
N GLU A 106 -20.99 -25.32 -10.34
CA GLU A 106 -21.50 -26.65 -10.72
C GLU A 106 -22.88 -26.85 -10.07
N GLU A 107 -23.92 -26.94 -10.90
CA GLU A 107 -25.25 -27.41 -10.53
C GLU A 107 -25.34 -28.87 -10.99
N GLN A 108 -25.66 -29.78 -10.06
CA GLN A 108 -26.01 -31.15 -10.41
C GLN A 108 -27.12 -31.69 -9.49
N THR A 109 -28.17 -32.15 -10.17
CA THR A 109 -29.46 -32.67 -9.73
C THR A 109 -29.37 -34.08 -9.15
N VAL A 110 -30.26 -34.44 -8.19
CA VAL A 110 -30.94 -35.76 -8.00
C VAL A 110 -31.79 -35.75 -6.69
N PRO A 111 -32.76 -36.67 -6.45
CA PRO A 111 -34.16 -36.63 -6.91
C PRO A 111 -35.18 -36.68 -5.73
N ASP A 112 -36.47 -36.61 -6.08
CA ASP A 112 -37.65 -36.63 -5.20
C ASP A 112 -37.92 -37.96 -4.44
N GLU A 113 -38.84 -37.84 -3.47
CA GLU A 113 -39.62 -38.85 -2.70
C GLU A 113 -39.06 -39.21 -1.30
N GLU A 114 -39.79 -39.20 -0.18
CA GLU A 114 -41.13 -38.73 0.21
C GLU A 114 -41.19 -38.75 1.76
N SER A 115 -42.02 -37.85 2.34
CA SER A 115 -42.75 -37.90 3.63
C SER A 115 -41.95 -38.13 4.94
N THR A 116 -42.23 -37.42 6.04
CA THR A 116 -43.52 -37.30 6.72
C THR A 116 -43.64 -36.03 7.59
N ILE A 117 -44.84 -35.45 7.57
CA ILE A 117 -45.37 -34.37 8.43
C ILE A 117 -45.54 -34.86 9.87
N ILE A 118 -45.21 -34.02 10.87
CA ILE A 118 -45.93 -34.00 12.16
C ILE A 118 -46.09 -32.54 12.63
N ASP A 119 -47.35 -32.12 12.71
CA ASP A 119 -47.80 -30.85 13.29
C ASP A 119 -47.75 -30.86 14.83
N GLY A 120 -47.60 -29.67 15.43
CA GLY A 120 -48.19 -29.41 16.76
C GLY A 120 -47.43 -28.42 17.66
N ASN A 121 -47.95 -27.18 17.73
CA ASN A 121 -48.26 -26.35 18.93
C ASN A 121 -47.16 -26.08 20.00
N THR A 122 -47.05 -24.96 20.71
CA THR A 122 -47.78 -23.68 20.90
C THR A 122 -46.95 -22.82 21.87
N ASP A 123 -47.07 -21.51 21.73
CA ASP A 123 -47.04 -20.45 22.77
C ASP A 123 -45.93 -20.39 23.83
N ASN A 124 -45.14 -19.29 23.81
CA ASN A 124 -45.25 -18.24 24.85
C ASN A 124 -44.35 -17.03 24.57
N GLU A 125 -44.96 -15.85 24.67
CA GLU A 125 -44.34 -14.53 24.75
C GLU A 125 -44.00 -14.19 26.23
N PRO A 126 -43.62 -12.94 26.59
CA PRO A 126 -42.26 -12.50 26.91
C PRO A 126 -42.02 -12.27 28.42
N SER A 127 -40.78 -11.96 28.80
CA SER A 127 -40.52 -11.18 30.02
C SER A 127 -39.36 -10.22 29.79
N ILE A 128 -39.73 -8.95 29.67
CA ILE A 128 -38.89 -7.78 29.91
C ILE A 128 -38.54 -7.80 31.40
N ASP A 129 -37.28 -7.56 31.75
CA ASP A 129 -36.98 -6.73 32.92
C ASP A 129 -35.74 -5.88 32.64
N LYS A 130 -35.97 -4.58 32.81
CA LYS A 130 -34.98 -3.50 32.87
C LYS A 130 -34.25 -3.62 34.21
N ASP A 131 -32.99 -3.21 34.26
CA ASP A 131 -32.52 -2.35 35.34
C ASP A 131 -31.23 -1.59 34.97
N THR A 132 -31.40 -0.27 34.95
CA THR A 132 -30.48 0.85 35.21
C THR A 132 -29.56 0.54 36.42
N ASP A 133 -28.30 0.96 36.51
CA ASP A 133 -27.92 2.32 36.91
C ASP A 133 -26.39 2.53 37.05
N SER A 134 -25.95 3.72 36.62
CA SER A 134 -24.91 4.64 37.11
C SER A 134 -23.54 4.25 37.65
N GLY A 135 -22.58 5.14 37.33
CA GLY A 135 -21.42 5.53 38.14
C GLY A 135 -20.09 5.41 37.37
N ALA A 136 -19.58 6.43 36.67
CA ALA A 136 -19.00 7.71 37.11
C ALA A 136 -17.64 7.58 37.85
N ASP A 137 -16.70 8.44 37.39
CA ASP A 137 -15.43 8.89 38.00
C ASP A 137 -14.27 7.90 38.16
N THR A 138 -13.21 8.06 37.36
CA THR A 138 -12.10 9.00 37.62
C THR A 138 -11.13 9.08 36.44
#